data_AF-A0A349BZG1-F1
#
_entry.id   AF-A0A349BZG1-F1
#
_cell.length_a   1.000
_cell.length_b   1.000
_cell.length_c   1.000
_cell.angle_alpha   90.00
_cell.angle_beta   90.00
_cell.angle_gamma   90.00
#
_symmetry.space_group_name_H-M   'P 1'
#
loop_
_entity.id
_entity.type
_entity.pdbx_description
1 polymer ?
#
loop_
_entity_poly.entity_id
_entity_poly.type
_entity_poly.pdbx_seq_one_letter_code
_entity_poly.pdbx_strand_id
1 'polypeptide(L)' 'GEMEGGKIVQKGVYAKMARGEMVRYMAANGVTEPEQIRSFDWSGYRFREELSSEKQYVFTREKVPGKPS' A
#
# COMPACT_ATOMS: atom_id res chain seq x y z
N GLY A 1 4.38 2.33 4.47
CA GLY A 1 5.59 3.13 4.75
C GLY A 1 6.67 2.76 3.75
N GLU A 2 7.69 3.60 3.58
CA GLU A 2 8.84 3.35 2.72
C GLU A 2 10.07 3.00 3.57
N MET A 3 10.87 2.01 3.15
CA MET A 3 12.12 1.68 3.84
C MET A 3 13.24 2.63 3.38
N GLU A 4 13.65 3.55 4.26
CA GLU A 4 14.79 4.45 4.07
C GLU A 4 15.92 4.13 5.05
N GLY A 5 17.01 3.52 4.55
CA GLY A 5 18.25 3.36 5.33
C GLY A 5 18.07 2.59 6.64
N GLY A 6 17.17 1.60 6.68
CA GLY A 6 16.83 0.85 7.89
C GLY A 6 15.71 1.47 8.76
N LYS A 7 15.12 2.60 8.34
CA LYS A 7 13.94 3.21 9.00
C LYS A 7 12.74 3.22 8.07
N ILE A 8 11.57 2.82 8.58
CA ILE A 8 10.30 2.95 7.87
C ILE A 8 9.88 4.42 7.96
N VAL A 9 10.09 5.20 6.89
CA VAL A 9 9.62 6.58 6.80
C VAL A 9 8.21 6.56 6.22
N GLN A 10 7.23 6.94 7.03
CA GLN A 10 5.85 7.09 6.59
C GLN A 10 5.65 8.53 6.12
N LYS A 11 5.97 8.81 4.85
CA LYS A 11 5.63 10.10 4.23
C LYS A 11 4.09 10.22 4.19
N GLY A 12 3.53 10.97 5.14
CA GLY A 12 2.07 11.02 5.40
C GLY A 12 1.23 11.40 4.18
N VAL A 13 1.80 12.16 3.24
CA VAL A 13 1.16 12.51 1.95
C VAL A 13 0.86 11.25 1.12
N TYR A 14 1.81 10.33 0.98
CA TYR A 14 1.58 9.09 0.22
C TYR A 14 0.61 8.15 0.93
N ALA A 15 0.63 8.09 2.26
CA ALA A 15 -0.35 7.31 3.02
C ALA A 15 -1.78 7.88 2.90
N LYS A 16 -1.93 9.21 2.74
CA LYS A 16 -3.23 9.83 2.43
C LYS A 16 -3.68 9.49 1.02
N MET A 17 -2.80 9.62 0.02
CA MET A 17 -3.13 9.33 -1.38
C MET A 17 -3.46 7.83 -1.59
N ALA A 18 -2.67 6.93 -1.02
CA ALA A 18 -2.90 5.48 -1.12
C ALA A 18 -4.28 5.08 -0.59
N ARG A 19 -4.75 5.71 0.50
CA ARG A 19 -6.11 5.46 1.03
C ARG A 19 -7.19 5.94 0.07
N GLY A 20 -7.04 7.11 -0.54
CA GLY A 20 -8.00 7.60 -1.53
C GLY A 20 -8.08 6.70 -2.77
N GLU A 21 -6.92 6.27 -3.26
CA GLU A 21 -6.83 5.38 -4.43
C GLU A 21 -7.32 3.98 -4.12
N MET A 22 -7.11 3.48 -2.90
CA MET A 22 -7.67 2.23 -2.42
C MET A 22 -9.21 2.26 -2.43
N VAL A 23 -9.82 3.33 -1.94
CA VAL A 23 -11.29 3.52 -1.99
C VAL A 23 -11.77 3.59 -3.44
N ARG A 24 -11.06 4.32 -4.31
CA ARG A 24 -11.38 4.38 -5.74
C ARG A 24 -11.29 3.02 -6.41
N TYR A 25 -10.25 2.25 -6.12
CA TYR A 25 -10.06 0.90 -6.63
C TYR A 25 -11.18 -0.02 -6.19
N MET A 26 -11.56 0.03 -4.90
CA MET A 26 -12.69 -0.73 -4.37
C MET A 26 -13.99 -0.40 -5.11
N ALA A 27 -14.29 0.89 -5.26
CA ALA A 27 -15.51 1.34 -5.93
C ALA A 27 -15.54 0.97 -7.41
N ALA A 28 -14.41 1.10 -8.11
CA ALA A 28 -14.31 0.80 -9.55
C ALA A 28 -14.41 -0.70 -9.85
N ASN A 29 -13.87 -1.55 -8.98
CA ASN A 29 -13.86 -3.01 -9.17
C ASN A 29 -15.02 -3.72 -8.45
N GLY A 30 -15.88 -2.98 -7.74
CA GLY A 30 -16.98 -3.57 -6.97
C GLY A 30 -16.47 -4.50 -5.87
N VAL A 31 -15.39 -4.12 -5.18
CA VAL A 31 -14.77 -4.95 -4.14
C VAL A 31 -15.75 -5.16 -2.99
N THR A 32 -16.22 -6.40 -2.84
CA THR A 32 -17.06 -6.83 -1.71
C THR A 32 -16.26 -7.62 -0.68
N GLU A 33 -15.24 -8.34 -1.14
CA GLU A 33 -14.42 -9.20 -0.31
C GLU A 33 -13.05 -8.56 -0.04
N PRO A 34 -12.53 -8.60 1.20
CA PRO A 34 -11.23 -8.01 1.52
C PRO A 34 -10.07 -8.69 0.76
N GLU A 35 -10.23 -9.92 0.30
CA GLU A 35 -9.20 -10.61 -0.47
C GLU A 35 -8.93 -9.95 -1.83
N GLN A 36 -9.93 -9.30 -2.42
CA GLN A 36 -9.79 -8.61 -3.71
C GLN A 36 -8.91 -7.36 -3.60
N ILE A 37 -8.75 -6.83 -2.38
CA ILE A 37 -7.85 -5.68 -2.16
C ILE A 37 -6.39 -6.08 -2.11
N ARG A 38 -6.07 -7.37 -1.99
CA ARG A 38 -4.67 -7.86 -2.05
C ARG A 38 -4.04 -7.53 -3.41
N SER A 39 -4.85 -7.39 -4.46
CA SER A 39 -4.45 -6.97 -5.81
C SER A 39 -4.25 -5.45 -5.96
N PHE A 40 -4.50 -4.66 -4.92
CA PHE A 40 -4.22 -3.22 -4.95
C PHE A 40 -2.71 -2.98 -5.04
N ASP A 41 -2.26 -2.50 -6.20
CA ASP A 41 -0.91 -2.01 -6.44
C ASP A 41 -0.98 -0.55 -6.87
N TRP A 42 -0.47 0.33 -6.01
CA TRP A 42 -0.49 1.76 -6.29
C TRP A 42 0.82 2.43 -5.88
N SER A 43 1.48 3.09 -6.83
CA SER A 43 2.70 3.86 -6.57
C SER A 43 3.82 3.05 -5.84
N GLY A 44 3.87 1.73 -6.07
CA GLY A 44 4.83 0.81 -5.46
C GLY A 44 4.41 0.28 -4.08
N TYR A 45 3.19 0.59 -3.61
CA TYR A 45 2.59 -0.12 -2.49
C TYR A 45 2.18 -1.51 -2.93
N ARG A 46 2.76 -2.53 -2.29
CA ARG A 46 2.44 -3.93 -2.51
C ARG A 46 1.93 -4.57 -1.22
N PHE A 47 0.98 -5.46 -1.39
CA PHE A 47 0.49 -6.31 -0.31
C PHE A 47 1.60 -7.23 0.22
N ARG A 48 1.82 -7.23 1.55
CA ARG A 48 2.76 -8.13 2.23
C ARG A 48 1.95 -9.17 3.00
N GLU A 49 1.79 -10.35 2.42
CA GLU A 49 1.08 -11.45 3.08
C GLU A 49 1.75 -11.83 4.42
N GLU A 50 3.08 -11.83 4.47
CA GLU A 50 3.86 -12.16 5.68
C GLU A 50 3.61 -11.22 6.88
N LEU A 51 3.17 -9.99 6.61
CA LEU A 51 2.83 -8.99 7.64
C LEU A 51 1.32 -8.84 7.81
N SER A 52 0.54 -9.50 6.97
CA SER A 52 -0.90 -9.39 6.93
C SER A 52 -1.57 -10.55 7.65
N SER A 53 -2.78 -10.30 8.13
CA SER A 53 -3.63 -11.28 8.79
C SER A 53 -5.06 -11.12 8.27
N GLU A 54 -5.93 -12.06 8.64
CA GLU A 54 -7.36 -12.05 8.25
C GLU A 54 -8.08 -10.75 8.62
N LYS A 55 -7.62 -10.07 9.68
CA LYS A 55 -8.21 -8.82 10.18
C LYS A 55 -7.43 -7.56 9.79
N GLN A 56 -6.20 -7.70 9.32
CA GLN A 56 -5.34 -6.56 9.02
C GLN A 56 -4.45 -6.82 7.82
N TYR A 57 -4.68 -6.08 6.74
CA TYR A 57 -3.86 -6.12 5.54
C TYR A 57 -2.79 -5.03 5.59
N VAL A 58 -1.53 -5.44 5.42
CA VAL A 58 -0.37 -4.55 5.46
C VAL A 58 0.14 -4.36 4.04
N PHE A 59 0.14 -3.10 3.60
CA PHE A 59 0.70 -2.66 2.33
C PHE A 59 1.99 -1.89 2.58
N THR A 60 3.09 -2.38 2.02
CA THR A 60 4.41 -1.74 2.14
C THR A 60 4.81 -1.15 0.80
N ARG A 61 5.43 0.03 0.82
CA ARG A 61 5.96 0.65 -0.39
C ARG A 61 7.45 0.33 -0.48
N GLU A 62 7.84 -0.42 -1.50
CA GLU A 62 9.27 -0.61 -1.79
C GLU A 62 9.83 0.68 -2.40
N LYS A 63 11.04 1.04 -1.98
CA LYS A 63 11.75 2.18 -2.56
C LYS A 63 11.98 1.91 -4.04
N VAL A 64 11.46 2.79 -4.91
CA VAL A 64 11.87 2.81 -6.31
C VAL A 64 13.34 3.24 -6.36
N PRO A 65 14.26 2.40 -6.85
CA PRO A 65 15.66 2.79 -6.97
C PRO A 65 15.77 3.90 -8.02
N GLY A 66 16.32 5.06 -7.64
CA GLY A 66 16.62 6.17 -8.58
C GLY A 66 15.93 7.51 -8.32
N LYS A 67 15.14 7.68 -7.25
CA LYS A 67 14.59 8.99 -6.88
C LYS A 67 15.35 9.57 -5.66
N PRO A 68 16.07 10.71 -5.80
CA PRO A 68 16.75 11.31 -4.66
C PRO A 68 15.74 11.81 -3.62
N SER A 69 16.12 11.69 -2.36
CA SER A 69 15.30 11.89 -1.16
C SER A 69 14.76 13.30 -0.98
#